data_AF-A0AB39J0E7-F1
#
_entry.id   AF-A0AB39J0E7-F1
#
_cell.length_a   1.000
_cell.length_b   1.000
_cell.length_c   1.000
_cell.angle_alpha   90.00
_cell.angle_beta   90.00
_cell.angle_gamma   90.00
#
_symmetry.space_group_name_H-M   'P 1'
#
loop_
_entity.id
_entity.type
_entity.pdbx_description
1 polymer ?
#
loop_
_entity_poly.entity_id
_entity_poly.type
_entity_poly.pdbx_seq_one_letter_code
_entity_poly.pdbx_strand_id
1 'polypeptide(L)'
;MVQPTPYININIFMLKINSFENASAVNVGQNLLAEWQNSDKKNQGYGQNFGDASGFVGTKSHVDDRDQVDSPASFSPAAKPIPRK
;
A
#
# COMPACT_ATOMS: atom_id res chain seq x y z
N MET A 1 36.05 14.26 -16.56
CA MET A 1 35.08 13.70 -17.53
C MET A 1 33.78 13.48 -16.76
N VAL A 2 32.71 14.15 -17.17
CA VAL A 2 31.38 14.05 -16.54
C VAL A 2 30.85 12.65 -16.84
N GLN A 3 30.60 11.83 -15.81
CA GLN A 3 29.96 10.54 -16.03
C GLN A 3 28.56 10.79 -16.60
N PRO A 4 28.16 10.13 -17.70
CA PRO A 4 26.81 10.29 -18.22
C PRO A 4 25.85 9.77 -17.15
N THR A 5 25.07 10.68 -16.57
CA THR A 5 23.92 10.29 -15.75
C THR A 5 23.04 9.42 -16.64
N PRO A 6 22.75 8.15 -16.29
CA PRO A 6 21.84 7.34 -17.08
C PRO A 6 20.47 8.01 -17.02
N TYR A 7 20.11 8.74 -18.06
CA TYR A 7 18.76 9.27 -18.20
C TYR A 7 17.89 8.10 -18.63
N ILE A 8 16.91 7.73 -17.79
CA ILE A 8 15.88 6.78 -18.17
C ILE A 8 14.72 7.63 -18.69
N ASN A 9 14.54 7.65 -20.01
CA ASN A 9 13.38 8.30 -20.61
C ASN A 9 12.19 7.33 -20.53
N ILE A 10 11.15 7.72 -19.80
CA ILE A 10 9.96 6.90 -19.57
C ILE A 10 8.75 7.69 -20.06
N ASN A 11 8.27 7.34 -21.25
CA ASN A 11 7.06 7.93 -21.80
C ASN A 11 5.87 7.06 -21.41
N ILE A 12 4.95 7.61 -20.64
CA ILE A 12 3.72 6.94 -20.25
C ILE A 12 2.57 7.66 -20.96
N PHE A 13 1.96 6.98 -21.93
CA PHE A 13 0.81 7.53 -22.66
C PHE A 13 -0.42 7.66 -21.75
N MET A 14 -0.68 6.65 -20.92
CA MET A 14 -1.71 6.70 -19.88
C MET A 14 -1.36 5.70 -18.77
N LEU A 15 -1.47 6.15 -17.51
CA LEU A 15 -1.46 5.29 -16.34
C LEU A 15 -2.77 5.53 -15.60
N LYS A 16 -3.63 4.51 -15.58
CA LYS A 16 -4.86 4.54 -14.81
C LYS A 16 -4.74 3.58 -13.64
N ILE A 17 -4.73 4.13 -12.44
CA ILE A 17 -4.89 3.37 -11.22
C ILE A 17 -6.29 3.63 -10.70
N ASN A 18 -7.05 2.56 -10.55
CA ASN A 18 -8.42 2.62 -10.06
C ASN A 18 -8.48 2.71 -8.53
N SER A 19 -7.50 2.09 -7.85
CA SER A 19 -7.28 2.25 -6.41
C SER A 19 -5.88 1.79 -6.03
N PHE A 20 -5.28 2.50 -5.07
CA PHE A 20 -4.18 2.01 -4.27
C PHE A 20 -4.68 1.85 -2.85
N GLU A 21 -4.57 0.64 -2.32
CA GLU A 21 -4.97 0.37 -0.96
C GLU A 21 -3.77 0.35 -0.01
N ASN A 22 -4.01 0.02 1.24
CA ASN A 22 -3.03 0.04 2.31
C ASN A 22 -1.69 -0.61 1.91
N ALA A 23 -0.60 0.05 2.30
CA ALA A 23 0.77 -0.34 1.94
C ALA A 23 1.05 -0.39 0.42
N SER A 24 0.36 0.39 -0.40
CA SER A 24 0.63 0.45 -1.85
C SER A 24 1.56 1.60 -2.25
N ALA A 25 2.40 1.35 -3.25
CA ALA A 25 3.22 2.37 -3.89
C ALA A 25 3.35 2.08 -5.39
N VAL A 26 3.42 3.14 -6.20
CA VAL A 26 3.94 3.07 -7.57
C VAL A 26 5.16 3.95 -7.68
N ASN A 27 6.27 3.30 -8.03
CA ASN A 27 7.59 3.92 -8.07
C ASN A 27 8.20 3.71 -9.45
N VAL A 28 8.90 4.73 -9.93
CA VAL A 28 9.54 4.74 -11.25
C VAL A 28 10.98 5.26 -11.07
N GLY A 29 11.96 4.53 -11.60
CA GLY A 29 13.39 4.82 -11.40
C GLY A 29 14.01 4.03 -10.25
N GLN A 30 15.20 4.44 -9.79
CA GLN A 30 15.85 3.83 -8.62
C GLN A 30 15.15 4.29 -7.33
N ASN A 31 14.54 3.36 -6.59
CA ASN A 31 13.83 3.66 -5.35
C ASN A 31 14.16 2.59 -4.29
N LEU A 32 14.42 3.03 -3.05
CA LEU A 32 14.53 2.18 -1.86
C LEU A 32 13.37 2.50 -0.93
N LEU A 33 12.48 1.53 -0.74
CA LEU A 33 11.35 1.63 0.19
C LEU A 33 11.71 0.93 1.50
N ALA A 34 12.54 1.59 2.32
CA ALA A 34 12.92 1.09 3.64
C ALA A 34 11.79 1.34 4.66
N GLU A 35 11.70 0.46 5.66
CA GLU A 35 10.76 0.58 6.79
C GLU A 35 9.28 0.70 6.37
N TRP A 36 8.92 0.07 5.26
CA TRP A 36 7.53 -0.02 4.80
C TRP A 36 6.72 -0.88 5.76
N GLN A 37 5.83 -0.25 6.52
CA GLN A 37 4.96 -0.92 7.50
C GLN A 37 3.52 -0.54 7.24
N ASN A 38 2.61 -1.50 7.41
CA ASN A 38 1.19 -1.25 7.33
C ASN A 38 0.45 -2.21 8.24
N SER A 39 -0.53 -1.69 8.95
CA SER A 39 -1.56 -2.48 9.62
C SER A 39 -2.91 -1.98 9.12
N ASP A 40 -3.78 -2.91 8.76
CA ASP A 40 -5.11 -2.60 8.25
C ASP A 40 -6.06 -3.70 8.71
N LYS A 41 -7.22 -3.28 9.23
CA LYS A 41 -8.39 -4.16 9.32
C LYS A 41 -9.54 -3.48 8.62
N LYS A 42 -10.25 -4.26 7.82
CA LYS A 42 -11.48 -3.86 7.15
C LYS A 42 -12.60 -4.76 7.60
N ASN A 43 -13.66 -4.15 8.10
CA ASN A 43 -14.89 -4.82 8.45
C ASN A 43 -16.02 -4.28 7.58
N GLN A 44 -16.24 -4.90 6.43
CA GLN A 44 -17.06 -4.32 5.36
C GLN A 44 -18.09 -5.31 4.83
N GLY A 45 -19.33 -4.83 4.67
CA GLY A 45 -20.47 -5.67 4.29
C GLY A 45 -20.60 -5.96 2.81
N TYR A 46 -20.11 -5.06 1.95
CA TYR A 46 -20.07 -5.26 0.50
C TYR A 46 -18.67 -5.11 -0.09
N GLY A 47 -17.66 -4.93 0.76
CA GLY A 47 -16.29 -4.66 0.33
C GLY A 47 -16.10 -3.30 -0.34
N GLN A 48 -15.01 -3.18 -1.09
CA GLN A 48 -14.65 -2.00 -1.86
C GLN A 48 -14.92 -2.24 -3.35
N ASN A 49 -15.38 -1.20 -4.06
CA ASN A 49 -15.55 -1.20 -5.50
C ASN A 49 -14.65 -0.15 -6.12
N PHE A 50 -13.76 -0.58 -7.00
CA PHE A 50 -12.80 0.30 -7.64
C PHE A 50 -12.83 0.13 -9.14
N GLY A 51 -12.70 1.25 -9.85
CA GLY A 51 -12.59 1.29 -11.29
C GLY A 51 -13.89 1.60 -12.02
N ASP A 52 -13.80 1.59 -13.34
CA ASP A 52 -14.90 2.00 -14.20
C ASP A 52 -16.07 1.02 -14.12
N ALA A 53 -17.29 1.55 -14.07
CA ALA A 53 -18.52 0.78 -13.98
C ALA A 53 -18.61 -0.14 -12.73
N SER A 54 -17.98 0.24 -11.62
CA SER A 54 -18.00 -0.52 -10.35
C SER A 54 -19.25 -0.24 -9.49
N GLY A 55 -20.44 -0.29 -10.11
CA GLY A 55 -21.71 -0.08 -9.42
C GLY A 55 -22.19 -1.31 -8.64
N PHE A 56 -22.65 -1.12 -7.41
CA PHE A 56 -23.41 -2.13 -6.67
C PHE A 56 -24.92 -1.90 -6.86
N VAL A 57 -25.68 -2.97 -7.10
CA VAL A 57 -27.15 -2.91 -7.25
C VAL A 57 -27.79 -4.03 -6.43
N GLY A 58 -28.87 -3.71 -5.70
CA GLY A 58 -29.67 -4.71 -4.97
C GLY A 58 -28.98 -5.30 -3.74
N THR A 59 -28.07 -4.56 -3.11
CA THR A 59 -27.22 -5.07 -2.04
C THR A 59 -27.90 -5.05 -0.67
N LYS A 60 -27.82 -6.17 0.09
CA LYS A 60 -28.16 -6.29 1.53
C LYS A 60 -26.99 -6.91 2.30
N SER A 61 -26.45 -6.23 3.33
CA SER A 61 -25.29 -6.67 4.12
C SER A 61 -25.58 -6.54 5.60
N HIS A 62 -24.99 -7.45 6.35
CA HIS A 62 -24.89 -7.38 7.79
C HIS A 62 -23.45 -7.75 8.15
N VAL A 63 -22.83 -6.95 9.00
CA VAL A 63 -21.48 -7.18 9.47
C VAL A 63 -21.55 -7.16 10.99
N ASP A 64 -21.21 -8.28 11.59
CA ASP A 64 -21.23 -8.48 13.03
C ASP A 64 -19.82 -8.89 13.45
N ASP A 65 -19.15 -7.99 14.14
CA ASP A 65 -17.75 -8.13 14.55
C ASP A 65 -17.70 -7.93 16.06
N ARG A 66 -17.63 -9.04 16.79
CA ARG A 66 -17.73 -9.08 18.25
C ARG A 66 -16.41 -9.50 18.87
N ASP A 67 -15.35 -8.75 18.60
CA ASP A 67 -14.09 -8.84 19.30
C ASP A 67 -13.92 -7.68 20.32
N GLN A 68 -13.17 -7.92 21.40
CA GLN A 68 -12.87 -6.90 22.42
C GLN A 68 -11.61 -6.08 22.07
N VAL A 69 -10.70 -6.69 21.31
CA VAL A 69 -9.48 -6.07 20.80
C VAL A 69 -9.44 -6.32 19.31
N ASP A 70 -9.36 -5.23 18.58
CA ASP A 70 -9.34 -5.21 17.14
C ASP A 70 -7.92 -4.82 16.65
N SER A 71 -7.32 -5.69 15.81
CA SER A 71 -6.12 -5.46 14.99
C SER A 71 -4.95 -4.74 15.68
N PRO A 72 -4.44 -5.27 16.83
CA PRO A 72 -3.29 -4.70 17.49
C PRO A 72 -2.04 -4.87 16.62
N ALA A 73 -1.39 -3.77 16.26
CA ALA A 73 -0.15 -3.79 15.50
C ALA A 73 0.98 -3.07 16.22
N SER A 74 2.16 -3.66 16.16
CA SER A 74 3.39 -3.08 16.69
C SER A 74 4.49 -3.22 15.66
N PHE A 75 5.14 -2.11 15.32
CA PHE A 75 6.29 -2.08 14.42
C PHE A 75 7.51 -1.68 15.24
N SER A 76 8.47 -2.60 15.39
CA SER A 76 9.72 -2.34 16.10
C SER A 76 10.87 -2.34 15.08
N PRO A 77 11.63 -1.24 14.96
CA PRO A 77 12.86 -1.27 14.17
C PRO A 77 13.88 -2.15 14.89
N ALA A 78 14.41 -3.15 14.20
CA ALA A 78 15.51 -3.97 14.70
C ALA A 78 16.83 -3.17 14.66
N ALA A 79 17.00 -2.23 15.59
CA ALA A 79 18.29 -1.61 15.85
C ALA A 79 18.87 -2.21 17.13
N LYS A 80 19.56 -3.35 17.02
CA LYS A 80 20.69 -3.58 17.94
C LYS A 80 21.88 -2.83 17.35
N PRO A 81 22.46 -1.85 18.07
CA PRO A 81 23.72 -1.26 17.65
C PRO A 81 24.73 -2.39 17.46
N ILE A 82 25.35 -2.50 16.28
CA ILE A 82 26.50 -3.37 16.09
C ILE A 82 27.61 -2.77 16.98
N PRO A 83 28.11 -3.46 18.02
CA PRO A 83 29.25 -2.96 18.75
C PRO A 83 30.44 -2.93 17.79
N ARG A 84 30.90 -1.73 17.43
CA ARG A 84 32.18 -1.56 16.76
C ARG A 84 33.25 -2.00 17.75
N LYS A 85 33.96 -3.08 17.43
CA LYS A 85 35.19 -3.47 18.12
C LYS A 85 36.28 -2.45 17.84
#